data_AF-A0A176FQW3-F1
#
_entry.id   AF-A0A176FQW3-F1
#
_cell.length_a   1.000
_cell.length_b   1.000
_cell.length_c   1.000
_cell.angle_alpha   90.00
_cell.angle_beta   90.00
_cell.angle_gamma   90.00
#
_symmetry.space_group_name_H-M   'P 1'
#
loop_
_entity.id
_entity.type
_entity.pdbx_description
1 polymer ?
#
loop_
_entity_poly.entity_id
_entity_poly.type
_entity_poly.pdbx_seq_one_letter_code
_entity_poly.pdbx_strand_id
1 'polypeptide(L)'
;MEPPRGIAAMIGLPEGAQGLRVDDRAVTESSGVLAVGDATEQFSRCHNRWMRIETWANANQQAAIAAASITGTAQPAKAAPWFWSDQYSMNIQVAGDSIGEETVLRGDPASGRFAVIALRGGEIVGGTTINVPKDMAAIRKLVGNGIRLERAAIEDPAYKLRQAIPA
;
A
#
# COMPACT_ATOMS: atom_id res chain seq x y z
N MET A 1 -10.80 6.94 -12.17
CA MET A 1 -12.17 6.80 -12.74
C MET A 1 -13.14 7.08 -11.60
N GLU A 2 -14.18 7.88 -11.78
CA GLU A 2 -15.13 8.12 -10.69
C GLU A 2 -15.95 6.85 -10.41
N PRO A 3 -16.14 6.43 -9.13
CA PRO A 3 -16.88 5.21 -8.83
C PRO A 3 -18.35 5.35 -9.30
N PRO A 4 -18.98 4.25 -9.79
CA PRO A 4 -20.39 4.28 -10.18
C PRO A 4 -21.28 4.70 -9.00
N ARG A 5 -21.73 5.96 -9.01
CA ARG A 5 -22.52 6.55 -7.91
C ARG A 5 -23.90 5.91 -7.73
N GLY A 6 -24.45 5.28 -8.76
CA GLY A 6 -25.81 4.72 -8.77
C GLY A 6 -26.04 3.62 -7.73
N ILE A 7 -25.15 2.62 -7.67
CA ILE A 7 -25.25 1.53 -6.67
C ILE A 7 -24.88 2.05 -5.29
N ALA A 8 -23.89 2.94 -5.21
CA ALA A 8 -23.39 3.47 -3.96
C ALA A 8 -24.44 4.31 -3.20
N ALA A 9 -25.26 5.07 -3.92
CA ALA A 9 -26.41 5.77 -3.34
C ALA A 9 -27.49 4.81 -2.79
N MET A 10 -27.63 3.60 -3.36
CA MET A 10 -28.61 2.61 -2.92
C MET A 10 -28.19 1.85 -1.65
N ILE A 11 -26.88 1.70 -1.41
CA ILE A 11 -26.33 0.98 -0.25
C ILE A 11 -25.86 1.89 0.89
N GLY A 12 -26.10 3.20 0.77
CA GLY A 12 -25.73 4.20 1.76
C GLY A 12 -24.23 4.46 1.80
N LEU A 13 -23.77 5.45 1.02
CA LEU A 13 -22.44 6.02 1.24
C LEU A 13 -22.48 6.92 2.48
N PRO A 14 -21.55 6.76 3.44
CA PRO A 14 -21.36 7.76 4.48
C PRO A 14 -21.12 9.15 3.84
N GLU A 15 -21.66 10.20 4.45
CA GLU A 15 -21.48 11.56 3.96
C GLU A 15 -19.98 11.91 3.90
N GLY A 16 -19.51 12.39 2.74
CA GLY A 16 -18.11 12.69 2.47
C GLY A 16 -17.22 11.50 2.08
N ALA A 17 -17.74 10.27 2.03
CA ALA A 17 -16.99 9.12 1.55
C ALA A 17 -16.69 9.21 0.05
N GLN A 18 -15.48 8.82 -0.36
CA GLN A 18 -15.09 8.81 -1.78
C GLN A 18 -15.29 7.43 -2.44
N GLY A 19 -15.77 6.45 -1.67
CA GLY A 19 -16.04 5.10 -2.13
C GLY A 19 -16.84 4.31 -1.09
N LEU A 20 -17.19 3.07 -1.43
CA LEU A 20 -17.87 2.16 -0.51
C LEU A 20 -16.93 1.81 0.63
N ARG A 21 -17.23 2.30 1.82
CA ARG A 21 -16.42 2.02 3.00
C ARG A 21 -16.49 0.53 3.32
N VAL A 22 -15.33 -0.09 3.44
CA VAL A 22 -15.21 -1.50 3.80
C VAL A 22 -14.27 -1.69 4.99
N ASP A 23 -14.59 -2.67 5.82
CA ASP A 23 -13.70 -3.14 6.88
C ASP A 23 -12.56 -4.02 6.32
N ASP A 24 -11.74 -4.54 7.23
CA ASP A 24 -10.62 -5.43 6.92
C ASP A 24 -11.03 -6.79 6.32
N ARG A 25 -12.33 -7.08 6.26
CA ARG A 25 -12.94 -8.27 5.67
C ARG A 25 -13.64 -7.98 4.34
N ALA A 26 -13.43 -6.79 3.78
CA ALA A 26 -14.11 -6.28 2.59
C ALA A 26 -15.64 -6.16 2.76
N VAL A 27 -16.12 -6.10 4.01
CA VAL A 27 -17.54 -5.99 4.35
C VAL A 27 -17.92 -4.52 4.48
N THR A 28 -19.04 -4.15 3.87
CA THR A 28 -19.61 -2.79 4.00
C THR A 28 -20.44 -2.65 5.28
N GLU A 29 -20.91 -1.45 5.61
CA GLU A 29 -21.86 -1.23 6.71
C GLU A 29 -23.23 -1.88 6.45
N SER A 30 -23.58 -2.11 5.17
CA SER A 30 -24.79 -2.84 4.78
C SER A 30 -24.61 -4.34 5.01
N SER A 31 -25.46 -4.92 5.87
CA SER A 31 -25.41 -6.34 6.22
C SER A 31 -25.48 -7.24 4.98
N GLY A 32 -24.52 -8.18 4.86
CA GLY A 32 -24.45 -9.13 3.75
C GLY A 32 -23.89 -8.56 2.44
N VAL A 33 -23.45 -7.29 2.43
CA VAL A 33 -22.88 -6.64 1.25
C VAL A 33 -21.38 -6.48 1.41
N LEU A 34 -20.62 -6.99 0.43
CA LEU A 34 -19.17 -6.80 0.31
C LEU A 34 -18.89 -5.89 -0.89
N ALA A 35 -17.76 -5.19 -0.84
CA ALA A 35 -17.28 -4.38 -1.97
C ALA A 35 -15.78 -4.55 -2.15
N VAL A 36 -15.31 -4.46 -3.39
CA VAL A 36 -13.90 -4.68 -3.76
C VAL A 36 -13.43 -3.72 -4.87
N GLY A 37 -12.12 -3.58 -4.99
CA GLY A 37 -11.43 -2.79 -6.02
C GLY A 37 -11.59 -1.28 -5.85
N ASP A 38 -11.48 -0.59 -6.99
CA ASP A 38 -11.46 0.87 -7.10
C ASP A 38 -12.74 1.56 -6.60
N ALA A 39 -13.83 0.82 -6.42
CA ALA A 39 -15.07 1.35 -5.86
C ALA A 39 -15.00 1.58 -4.34
N THR A 40 -14.00 1.02 -3.66
CA THR A 40 -13.94 0.98 -2.19
C THR A 40 -13.14 2.12 -1.57
N GLU A 41 -13.56 2.50 -0.37
CA GLU A 41 -12.76 3.31 0.56
C GLU A 41 -12.35 2.40 1.73
N GLN A 42 -11.06 2.35 2.04
CA GLN A 42 -10.50 1.48 3.07
C GLN A 42 -9.49 2.25 3.92
N PHE A 43 -9.30 1.83 5.17
CA PHE A 43 -8.34 2.46 6.06
C PHE A 43 -6.92 2.00 5.73
N SER A 44 -6.04 2.95 5.37
CA SER A 44 -4.63 2.67 5.11
C SER A 44 -3.78 3.06 6.32
N ARG A 45 -3.24 2.07 7.05
CA ARG A 45 -2.40 2.27 8.24
C ARG A 45 -1.21 3.20 7.97
N CYS A 46 -0.47 2.96 6.89
CA CYS A 46 0.71 3.76 6.54
C CYS A 46 0.38 5.22 6.18
N HIS A 47 -0.82 5.50 5.67
CA HIS A 47 -1.28 6.88 5.40
C HIS A 47 -2.08 7.47 6.57
N ASN A 48 -2.43 6.66 7.57
CA ASN A 48 -3.30 6.99 8.70
C ASN A 48 -4.61 7.68 8.30
N ARG A 49 -5.25 7.20 7.22
CA ARG A 49 -6.53 7.75 6.73
C ARG A 49 -7.31 6.73 5.91
N TRP A 50 -8.60 7.01 5.77
CA TRP A 50 -9.47 6.36 4.79
C TRP A 50 -9.12 6.86 3.39
N MET A 51 -9.00 5.94 2.44
CA MET A 51 -8.68 6.27 1.06
C MET A 51 -9.18 5.23 0.07
N ARG A 52 -9.40 5.68 -1.17
CA ARG A 52 -9.50 4.80 -2.34
C ARG A 52 -8.09 4.38 -2.76
N ILE A 53 -7.95 3.14 -3.21
CA ILE A 53 -6.67 2.60 -3.70
C ILE A 53 -6.90 2.04 -5.11
N GLU A 54 -6.62 2.85 -6.12
CA GLU A 54 -6.87 2.55 -7.53
C GLU A 54 -5.66 1.84 -8.15
N THR A 55 -5.39 0.61 -7.69
CA THR A 55 -4.22 -0.16 -8.13
C THR A 55 -4.61 -1.60 -8.43
N TRP A 56 -3.92 -2.19 -9.41
CA TRP A 56 -4.07 -3.61 -9.75
C TRP A 56 -3.84 -4.51 -8.53
N ALA A 57 -2.83 -4.20 -7.70
CA ALA A 57 -2.52 -5.00 -6.52
C ALA A 57 -3.63 -4.93 -5.46
N ASN A 58 -4.23 -3.75 -5.25
CA ASN A 58 -5.38 -3.58 -4.36
C ASN A 58 -6.58 -4.43 -4.83
N ALA A 59 -6.94 -4.34 -6.12
CA ALA A 59 -8.06 -5.08 -6.66
C ALA A 59 -7.91 -6.60 -6.43
N ASN A 60 -6.70 -7.14 -6.67
CA ASN A 60 -6.42 -8.56 -6.43
C ASN A 60 -6.44 -8.94 -4.94
N GLN A 61 -5.80 -8.14 -4.08
CA GLN A 61 -5.73 -8.41 -2.65
C GLN A 61 -7.13 -8.35 -2.01
N GLN A 62 -7.92 -7.34 -2.34
CA GLN A 62 -9.25 -7.16 -1.78
C GLN A 62 -10.23 -8.21 -2.28
N ALA A 63 -10.10 -8.67 -3.53
CA ALA A 63 -10.85 -9.82 -4.04
C ALA A 63 -10.53 -11.10 -3.25
N ALA A 64 -9.25 -11.36 -2.95
CA ALA A 64 -8.85 -12.51 -2.14
C ALA A 64 -9.38 -12.42 -0.69
N ILE A 65 -9.37 -11.21 -0.10
CA ILE A 65 -9.96 -10.95 1.22
C ILE A 65 -11.47 -11.23 1.21
N ALA A 66 -12.20 -10.71 0.22
CA ALA A 66 -13.64 -10.92 0.10
C ALA A 66 -13.98 -12.40 -0.08
N ALA A 67 -13.22 -13.12 -0.92
CA ALA A 67 -13.38 -14.56 -1.09
C ALA A 67 -13.19 -15.31 0.25
N ALA A 68 -12.14 -14.97 1.01
CA ALA A 68 -11.90 -15.57 2.32
C ALA A 68 -13.04 -15.29 3.33
N SER A 69 -13.62 -14.08 3.31
CA SER A 69 -14.78 -13.72 4.11
C SER A 69 -16.02 -14.54 3.73
N ILE A 70 -16.22 -14.83 2.44
CA ILE A 70 -17.34 -15.64 1.94
C ILE A 70 -17.16 -17.12 2.30
N THR A 71 -15.95 -17.67 2.17
CA THR A 71 -15.68 -19.09 2.36
C THR A 71 -15.33 -19.47 3.79
N GLY A 72 -15.11 -18.50 4.68
CA GLY A 72 -14.65 -18.73 6.05
C GLY A 72 -13.19 -19.19 6.14
N THR A 73 -12.38 -18.99 5.10
CA THR A 73 -10.96 -19.35 5.11
C THR A 73 -10.09 -18.25 5.73
N ALA A 74 -8.84 -18.57 6.05
CA ALA A 74 -7.89 -17.58 6.56
C ALA A 74 -7.67 -16.43 5.56
N GLN A 75 -7.65 -15.19 6.06
CA GLN A 75 -7.38 -14.02 5.24
C GLN A 75 -5.92 -13.99 4.79
N PRO A 76 -5.65 -13.46 3.57
CA PRO A 76 -4.27 -13.19 3.16
C PRO A 76 -3.63 -12.15 4.08
N ALA A 77 -2.31 -12.23 4.25
CA ALA A 77 -1.56 -11.22 4.97
C ALA A 77 -1.76 -9.83 4.32
N LYS A 78 -2.04 -8.83 5.14
CA LYS A 78 -2.16 -7.46 4.65
C LYS A 78 -0.81 -6.98 4.13
N ALA A 79 -0.80 -6.45 2.91
CA ALA A 79 0.35 -5.77 2.35
C ALA A 79 0.13 -4.26 2.31
N ALA A 80 1.23 -3.50 2.32
CA ALA A 80 1.18 -2.08 2.03
C ALA A 80 0.57 -1.83 0.63
N PRO A 81 -0.21 -0.75 0.44
CA PRO A 81 -0.65 -0.32 -0.89
C PRO A 81 0.56 -0.21 -1.81
N TRP A 82 0.47 -0.77 -3.01
CA TRP A 82 1.60 -0.83 -3.93
C TRP A 82 1.14 -0.80 -5.38
N PHE A 83 1.89 -0.09 -6.22
CA PHE A 83 1.71 -0.10 -7.67
C PHE A 83 3.05 0.09 -8.37
N TRP A 84 3.02 -0.07 -9.69
CA TRP A 84 4.17 0.18 -10.54
C TRP A 84 3.74 0.88 -11.83
N SER A 85 4.73 1.47 -12.49
CA SER A 85 4.63 2.02 -13.83
C SER A 85 5.93 1.69 -14.56
N ASP A 86 5.80 1.19 -15.78
CA ASP A 86 6.93 1.02 -16.70
C ASP A 86 6.91 2.18 -17.68
N GLN A 87 7.96 3.00 -17.65
CA GLN A 87 8.11 4.17 -18.51
C GLN A 87 9.50 4.13 -19.15
N TYR A 88 9.55 3.82 -20.45
CA TYR A 88 10.81 3.61 -21.16
C TYR A 88 11.71 2.57 -20.45
N SER A 89 12.92 2.95 -20.07
CA SER A 89 13.89 2.13 -19.33
C SER A 89 13.72 2.18 -17.81
N MET A 90 12.67 2.83 -17.31
CA MET A 90 12.41 2.96 -15.88
C MET A 90 11.26 2.05 -15.46
N ASN A 91 11.59 1.07 -14.62
CA ASN A 91 10.62 0.41 -13.78
C ASN A 91 10.47 1.22 -12.48
N ILE A 92 9.35 1.91 -12.35
CA ILE A 92 8.99 2.77 -11.22
C ILE A 92 8.03 1.98 -10.34
N GLN A 93 8.35 1.81 -9.06
CA GLN A 93 7.43 1.18 -8.11
C GLN A 93 7.23 2.07 -6.90
N VAL A 94 6.02 2.11 -6.37
CA VAL A 94 5.65 2.95 -5.22
C VAL A 94 4.88 2.10 -4.22
N ALA A 95 5.26 2.18 -2.95
CA ALA A 95 4.57 1.52 -1.85
C ALA A 95 4.26 2.49 -0.70
N GLY A 96 3.11 2.30 -0.05
CA GLY A 96 2.71 3.05 1.13
C GLY A 96 2.60 4.56 0.90
N ASP A 97 2.81 5.31 1.98
CA ASP A 97 2.91 6.77 1.96
C ASP A 97 4.33 7.17 1.55
N SER A 98 4.56 7.30 0.24
CA SER A 98 5.88 7.54 -0.34
C SER A 98 6.40 8.97 -0.17
N ILE A 99 5.62 9.85 0.43
CA ILE A 99 6.02 11.22 0.77
C ILE A 99 6.47 11.27 2.24
N GLY A 100 5.66 10.70 3.14
CA GLY A 100 5.95 10.70 4.58
C GLY A 100 6.09 12.10 5.17
N GLU A 101 6.79 12.20 6.30
CA GLU A 101 7.24 13.47 6.90
C GLU A 101 8.68 13.79 6.48
N GLU A 102 9.46 12.74 6.20
CA GLU A 102 10.87 12.81 5.89
C GLU A 102 11.20 11.75 4.82
N THR A 103 12.19 12.02 3.98
CA THR A 103 12.65 11.05 2.98
C THR A 103 14.14 10.77 3.10
N VAL A 104 14.51 9.57 2.66
CA VAL A 104 15.89 9.06 2.68
C VAL A 104 16.22 8.54 1.28
N LEU A 105 17.27 9.10 0.67
CA LEU A 105 17.79 8.58 -0.59
C LEU A 105 18.70 7.37 -0.31
N ARG A 106 18.51 6.31 -1.08
CA ARG A 106 19.29 5.09 -1.03
C ARG A 106 19.75 4.70 -2.43
N GLY A 107 21.06 4.59 -2.62
CA GLY A 107 21.67 4.37 -3.93
C GLY A 107 21.95 5.69 -4.68
N ASP A 108 22.15 5.60 -6.00
CA ASP A 108 22.60 6.73 -6.82
C ASP A 108 21.62 7.02 -7.98
N PRO A 109 20.92 8.18 -7.96
CA PRO A 109 20.07 8.61 -9.06
C PRO A 109 20.78 8.70 -10.42
N ALA A 110 22.07 9.06 -10.45
CA ALA A 110 22.81 9.16 -11.70
C ALA A 110 23.00 7.79 -12.38
N SER A 111 22.97 6.70 -11.60
CA SER A 111 23.01 5.32 -12.12
C SER A 111 21.67 4.83 -12.69
N GLY A 112 20.57 5.57 -12.47
CA GLY A 112 19.21 5.13 -12.79
C GLY A 112 18.69 3.98 -11.91
N ARG A 113 19.35 3.71 -10.77
CA ARG A 113 19.01 2.64 -9.82
C ARG A 113 19.08 3.14 -8.38
N PHE A 114 17.93 3.46 -7.81
CA PHE A 114 17.86 4.05 -6.46
C PHE A 114 16.47 3.88 -5.85
N ALA A 115 16.38 4.14 -4.55
CA ALA A 115 15.15 4.22 -3.80
C ALA A 115 15.07 5.54 -3.03
N VAL A 116 13.86 6.05 -2.85
CA VAL A 116 13.52 7.11 -1.89
C VAL A 116 12.58 6.50 -0.88
N ILE A 117 13.01 6.39 0.37
CA ILE A 117 12.25 5.75 1.45
C ILE A 117 11.68 6.83 2.35
N ALA A 118 10.38 6.75 2.61
CA ALA A 118 9.64 7.75 3.38
C ALA A 118 9.45 7.29 4.82
N LEU A 119 9.68 8.22 5.74
CA LEU A 119 9.63 8.03 7.18
C LEU A 119 8.55 8.91 7.83
N ARG A 120 7.98 8.42 8.93
CA ARG A 120 7.14 9.18 9.86
C ARG A 120 7.60 8.89 11.27
N GLY A 121 8.17 9.89 11.94
CA GLY A 121 8.78 9.74 13.26
C GLY A 121 9.68 8.51 13.41
N GLY A 122 10.46 8.13 12.38
CA GLY A 122 11.35 6.95 12.36
C GLY A 122 10.73 5.61 11.92
N GLU A 123 9.42 5.55 11.67
CA GLU A 123 8.78 4.40 11.04
C GLU A 123 8.85 4.50 9.51
N ILE A 124 9.13 3.39 8.81
CA ILE A 124 9.06 3.32 7.36
C ILE A 124 7.59 3.25 6.93
N VAL A 125 7.08 4.34 6.35
CA VAL A 125 5.67 4.46 5.93
C VAL A 125 5.47 4.29 4.43
N GLY A 126 6.53 4.39 3.63
CA GLY A 126 6.45 4.17 2.20
C GLY A 126 7.80 4.24 1.51
N GLY A 127 7.77 4.16 0.19
CA GLY A 127 8.94 4.40 -0.63
C GLY A 127 8.69 4.22 -2.12
N THR A 128 9.56 4.83 -2.90
CA THR A 128 9.59 4.76 -4.36
C THR A 128 10.91 4.16 -4.79
N THR A 129 10.88 3.23 -5.74
CA THR A 129 12.10 2.63 -6.32
C THR A 129 12.14 2.82 -7.82
N ILE A 130 13.33 3.09 -8.34
CA ILE A 130 13.65 3.08 -9.76
C ILE A 130 14.64 1.94 -10.01
N ASN A 131 14.25 0.93 -10.78
CA ASN A 131 15.11 -0.19 -11.21
C ASN A 131 15.82 -0.96 -10.07
N VAL A 132 15.22 -1.01 -8.88
CA VAL A 132 15.72 -1.75 -7.70
C VAL A 132 14.61 -2.62 -7.05
N PRO A 133 14.08 -3.65 -7.75
CA PRO A 133 12.93 -4.44 -7.28
C PRO A 133 13.17 -5.19 -5.96
N LYS A 134 14.43 -5.54 -5.64
CA LYS A 134 14.78 -6.18 -4.37
C LYS A 134 14.50 -5.28 -3.17
N ASP A 135 14.80 -3.99 -3.31
CA ASP A 135 14.53 -3.01 -2.26
C ASP A 135 13.02 -2.78 -2.13
N MET A 136 12.29 -2.70 -3.25
CA MET A 136 10.82 -2.59 -3.19
C MET A 136 10.16 -3.78 -2.48
N ALA A 137 10.63 -5.01 -2.76
CA ALA A 137 10.12 -6.19 -2.07
C ALA A 137 10.35 -6.13 -0.54
N ALA A 138 11.46 -5.53 -0.09
CA ALA A 138 11.72 -5.30 1.33
C ALA A 138 10.85 -4.16 1.88
N ILE A 139 10.81 -3.00 1.20
CA ILE A 139 10.02 -1.82 1.60
C ILE A 139 8.56 -2.20 1.83
N ARG A 140 7.92 -2.94 0.91
CA ARG A 140 6.53 -3.38 1.07
C ARG A 140 6.28 -4.14 2.37
N LYS A 141 7.22 -4.99 2.79
CA LYS A 141 7.13 -5.76 4.02
C LYS A 141 7.41 -4.89 5.25
N LEU A 142 8.41 -4.00 5.18
CA LEU A 142 8.73 -3.07 6.27
C LEU A 142 7.55 -2.14 6.57
N VAL A 143 6.93 -1.57 5.53
CA VAL A 143 5.72 -0.73 5.65
C VAL A 143 4.54 -1.54 6.19
N GLY A 144 4.31 -2.75 5.67
CA GLY A 144 3.23 -3.63 6.13
C GLY A 144 3.34 -3.98 7.62
N ASN A 145 4.56 -4.12 8.15
CA ASN A 145 4.83 -4.47 9.53
C ASN A 145 5.10 -3.26 10.46
N GLY A 146 5.08 -2.03 9.93
CA GLY A 146 5.35 -0.82 10.73
C GLY A 146 6.76 -0.79 11.33
N ILE A 147 7.75 -1.23 10.56
CA ILE A 147 9.14 -1.32 11.03
C ILE A 147 9.76 0.06 11.14
N ARG A 148 10.46 0.27 12.26
CA ARG A 148 11.30 1.43 12.52
C ARG A 148 12.75 1.05 12.26
N LEU A 149 13.48 1.92 11.57
CA LEU A 149 14.88 1.68 11.25
C LEU A 149 15.65 3.00 11.30
N GLU A 150 16.88 2.94 11.82
CA GLU A 150 17.76 4.10 11.87
C GLU A 150 18.09 4.61 10.46
N ARG A 151 18.07 5.94 10.29
CA ARG A 151 18.36 6.61 9.01
C ARG A 151 19.64 6.08 8.35
N ALA A 152 20.72 5.95 9.12
CA ALA A 152 22.02 5.49 8.62
C ALA A 152 21.95 4.10 7.97
N ALA A 153 21.12 3.18 8.51
CA ALA A 153 20.94 1.86 7.93
C ALA A 153 20.09 1.89 6.64
N ILE A 154 19.19 2.85 6.52
CA ILE A 154 18.38 3.05 5.30
C ILE A 154 19.24 3.64 4.19
N GLU A 155 20.08 4.63 4.50
CA GLU A 155 20.98 5.31 3.55
C GLU A 155 22.05 4.37 3.00
N ASP A 156 22.61 3.49 3.84
CA ASP A 156 23.70 2.58 3.46
C ASP A 156 23.26 1.51 2.46
N PRO A 157 23.69 1.56 1.18
CA PRO A 157 23.33 0.56 0.18
C PRO A 157 23.81 -0.86 0.50
N ALA A 158 24.81 -1.02 1.38
CA ALA A 158 25.31 -2.33 1.81
C ALA A 158 24.41 -3.01 2.84
N TYR A 159 23.66 -2.23 3.64
CA TYR A 159 22.68 -2.76 4.58
C TYR A 159 21.55 -3.46 3.82
N LYS A 160 21.25 -4.71 4.16
CA LYS A 160 20.18 -5.47 3.50
C LYS A 160 18.86 -5.20 4.22
N LEU A 161 18.00 -4.36 3.65
CA LEU A 161 16.67 -4.01 4.21
C LEU A 161 15.84 -5.22 4.67
N ARG A 162 15.97 -6.36 3.98
CA ARG A 162 15.29 -7.62 4.34
C ARG A 162 15.65 -8.13 5.75
N GLN A 163 16.81 -7.79 6.29
CA GLN A 163 17.26 -8.20 7.62
C GLN A 163 16.47 -7.52 8.75
N ALA A 164 15.80 -6.39 8.48
CA ALA A 164 14.93 -5.71 9.44
C ALA A 164 13.50 -6.28 9.48
N ILE A 165 13.18 -7.29 8.66
CA ILE A 165 11.85 -7.88 8.61
C ILE A 165 11.77 -8.99 9.67
N PRO A 166 10.77 -8.96 10.58
CA PRO A 166 10.52 -10.04 11.54
C PRO A 166 10.35 -11.40 10.86
N ALA A 167 10.72 -12.47 11.57
CA ALA A 167 10.61 -13.85 11.11
C ALA A 167 9.15 -14.28 10.89
#